data_AF-A0A352AAE7-F1
#
_entry.id   AF-A0A352AAE7-F1
#
_cell.length_a   1.000
_cell.length_b   1.000
_cell.length_c   1.000
_cell.angle_alpha   90.00
_cell.angle_beta   90.00
_cell.angle_gamma   90.00
#
_symmetry.space_group_name_H-M   'P 1'
#
loop_
_entity.id
_entity.type
_entity.pdbx_description
1 polymer ?
#
loop_
_entity_poly.entity_id
_entity_poly.type
_entity_poly.pdbx_seq_one_letter_code
_entity_poly.pdbx_strand_id
1 'polypeptide(L)' 'MTQHWIKFVYERNTYVVDLDRISTFACTRNGRLVFWLPDGRVQVVIHPKTNPEAHQQILDYVENITGESLGFQFRVNRP' A
#
# COMPACT_ATOMS: atom_id res chain seq x y z
N MET A 1 -1.19 -9.42 18.61
CA MET A 1 -1.87 -9.68 17.33
C MET A 1 -2.50 -8.36 16.89
N THR A 2 -1.72 -7.51 16.24
CA THR A 2 -2.24 -6.30 15.58
C THR A 2 -2.77 -6.71 14.23
N GLN A 3 -4.04 -6.43 13.94
CA GLN A 3 -4.64 -6.66 12.63
C GLN A 3 -4.55 -5.36 11.84
N HIS A 4 -3.99 -5.41 10.64
CA HIS A 4 -3.72 -4.21 9.85
C HIS A 4 -4.86 -3.97 8.84
N TRP A 5 -6.01 -3.56 9.38
CA TRP A 5 -7.19 -3.24 8.58
C TRP A 5 -7.09 -1.84 7.97
N ILE A 6 -7.25 -1.75 6.65
CA ILE A 6 -7.37 -0.49 5.94
C ILE A 6 -8.72 -0.38 5.23
N LYS A 7 -9.18 0.86 5.05
CA LYS A 7 -10.40 1.18 4.30
C LYS A 7 -10.08 2.16 3.19
N PHE A 8 -10.48 1.86 1.97
CA PHE A 8 -10.28 2.76 0.84
C PHE A 8 -11.36 2.59 -0.22
N VAL A 9 -11.55 3.64 -1.01
CA VAL A 9 -12.41 3.59 -2.21
C VAL A 9 -11.52 3.27 -3.40
N TYR A 10 -11.88 2.24 -4.14
CA TYR A 10 -11.25 1.88 -5.40
C TYR A 10 -12.34 1.61 -6.44
N GLU A 11 -12.20 2.25 -7.59
CA GLU A 11 -13.24 2.37 -8.61
C GLU A 11 -14.53 2.95 -8.02
N ARG A 12 -15.57 2.12 -7.81
CA ARG A 12 -16.86 2.53 -7.26
C ARG A 12 -17.22 1.78 -5.98
N ASN A 13 -16.29 1.00 -5.45
CA ASN A 13 -16.49 0.16 -4.29
C ASN A 13 -15.65 0.65 -3.12
N THR A 14 -16.21 0.50 -1.91
CA THR A 14 -15.46 0.67 -0.68
C THR A 14 -14.91 -0.69 -0.26
N TYR A 15 -13.60 -0.78 -0.12
CA TYR A 15 -12.92 -1.97 0.34
C TYR A 15 -12.53 -1.81 1.80
N VAL A 16 -12.63 -2.92 2.54
CA VAL A 16 -12.07 -3.09 3.88
C VAL A 16 -11.20 -4.33 3.82
N VAL A 17 -9.90 -4.16 3.94
CA VAL A 17 -8.91 -5.20 3.66
C VAL A 17 -7.97 -5.36 4.85
N ASP A 18 -7.72 -6.60 5.21
CA ASP A 18 -6.69 -7.01 6.17
C ASP A 18 -5.37 -7.18 5.41
N LEU A 19 -4.40 -6.28 5.66
CA LEU A 19 -3.10 -6.31 4.99
C LEU A 19 -2.29 -7.57 5.34
N ASP A 20 -2.54 -8.21 6.47
CA ASP A 20 -1.87 -9.45 6.89
C ASP A 20 -2.21 -10.64 6.00
N ARG A 21 -3.23 -10.51 5.14
CA ARG A 21 -3.64 -11.53 4.16
C ARG A 21 -3.14 -11.25 2.75
N ILE A 22 -2.41 -10.16 2.55
CA ILE A 22 -1.86 -9.77 1.25
C ILE A 22 -0.44 -10.30 1.12
N SER A 23 -0.20 -11.13 0.12
CA SER A 23 1.09 -11.81 -0.06
C SER A 23 2.14 -10.97 -0.77
N THR A 24 1.74 -9.91 -1.48
CA THR A 24 2.65 -9.17 -2.37
C THR A 24 2.21 -7.72 -2.55
N PHE A 25 3.18 -6.81 -2.40
CA PHE A 25 3.05 -5.39 -2.69
C PHE A 25 4.12 -4.99 -3.71
N ALA A 26 3.76 -4.10 -4.63
CA ALA A 26 4.67 -3.51 -5.60
C ALA A 26 4.49 -2.00 -5.64
N CYS A 27 5.59 -1.26 -5.78
CA CYS A 27 5.58 0.18 -5.99
C CYS A 27 6.10 0.47 -7.39
N THR A 28 5.32 1.19 -8.19
CA THR A 28 5.69 1.57 -9.54
C THR A 28 6.48 2.89 -9.53
N ARG A 29 7.20 3.19 -10.62
CA ARG A 29 8.10 4.36 -10.71
C ARG A 29 7.41 5.72 -10.48
N ASN A 30 6.09 5.80 -10.64
CA ASN A 30 5.30 7.01 -10.37
C ASN A 30 4.70 7.04 -8.95
N GLY A 31 5.14 6.14 -8.07
CA GLY A 31 4.70 6.06 -6.69
C GLY A 31 3.34 5.39 -6.50
N ARG A 32 2.72 4.79 -7.54
CA ARG A 32 1.49 4.01 -7.35
C ARG A 32 1.82 2.68 -6.70
N LEU A 33 1.07 2.34 -5.66
CA LEU A 33 1.10 1.04 -5.03
C LEU A 33 0.16 0.09 -5.75
N VAL A 34 0.63 -1.14 -5.93
CA VAL A 34 -0.09 -2.21 -6.60
C VAL A 34 -0.03 -3.44 -5.71
N PHE A 35 -1.18 -4.07 -5.48
CA PHE A 35 -1.28 -5.33 -4.77
C PHE A 35 -2.49 -6.12 -5.29
N TRP A 36 -2.58 -7.39 -4.89
CA TRP A 36 -3.69 -8.27 -5.23
C TRP A 36 -4.46 -8.63 -3.97
N LEU A 37 -5.80 -8.66 -4.06
CA LEU A 37 -6.62 -9.20 -2.99
C LEU A 37 -6.30 -10.69 -2.76
N PRO A 38 -6.64 -11.28 -1.60
CA PRO A 38 -6.21 -12.64 -1.24
C PRO A 38 -6.66 -13.74 -2.22
N ASP A 39 -7.68 -13.49 -3.04
CA ASP A 39 -8.13 -14.42 -4.08
C ASP A 39 -7.32 -14.34 -5.38
N GLY A 40 -6.39 -13.37 -5.47
CA GLY A 40 -5.52 -13.12 -6.63
C GLY A 40 -6.23 -12.52 -7.85
N ARG A 41 -7.55 -12.32 -7.80
CA ARG A 41 -8.35 -11.95 -8.99
C ARG A 41 -8.41 -10.46 -9.22
N VAL A 42 -8.40 -9.68 -8.14
CA VAL A 42 -8.52 -8.23 -8.20
C VAL A 42 -7.17 -7.60 -7.93
N GLN A 43 -6.61 -6.97 -8.97
CA GLN A 43 -5.47 -6.08 -8.82
C GLN A 43 -5.98 -4.71 -8.36
N VAL A 44 -5.46 -4.24 -7.23
CA VAL A 44 -5.76 -2.92 -6.67
C VAL A 44 -4.59 -1.99 -6.97
N VAL A 45 -4.89 -0.80 -7.48
CA VAL A 45 -3.91 0.26 -7.70
C VAL A 45 -4.26 1.48 -6.85
N ILE A 46 -3.45 1.76 -5.85
CA ILE A 46 -3.62 2.90 -4.95
C ILE A 46 -2.73 4.05 -5.44
N HIS A 47 -3.38 5.16 -5.79
CA HIS A 47 -2.68 6.35 -6.25
C HIS A 47 -2.39 7.29 -5.06
N PRO A 48 -1.15 7.79 -4.89
CA PRO A 48 -0.77 8.63 -3.75
C PRO A 48 -1.58 9.92 -3.66
N LYS A 49 -2.12 10.42 -4.79
CA LYS A 49 -2.93 11.64 -4.82
C LYS A 49 -4.42 11.44 -4.53
N THR A 50 -5.02 10.33 -4.97
CA THR A 50 -6.47 10.10 -4.82
C THR A 50 -6.79 9.35 -3.53
N ASN A 51 -5.83 8.56 -3.04
CA ASN A 51 -5.97 7.75 -1.84
C ASN A 51 -4.73 7.92 -0.94
N PRO A 52 -4.38 9.16 -0.53
CA PRO A 52 -3.14 9.44 0.20
C PRO A 52 -3.06 8.69 1.53
N GLU A 53 -4.17 8.59 2.27
CA GLU A 53 -4.22 7.91 3.57
C GLU A 53 -3.96 6.41 3.42
N ALA A 54 -4.71 5.73 2.56
CA ALA A 54 -4.53 4.30 2.32
C ALA A 54 -3.15 4.00 1.71
N HIS A 55 -2.64 4.90 0.87
CA HIS A 55 -1.30 4.78 0.31
C HIS A 55 -0.24 4.78 1.41
N GLN A 56 -0.28 5.76 2.30
CA GLN A 56 0.66 5.87 3.41
C GLN A 56 0.54 4.69 4.39
N GLN A 57 -0.68 4.29 4.75
CA GLN A 57 -0.91 3.13 5.63
C GLN A 57 -0.28 1.84 5.08
N ILE A 58 -0.34 1.63 3.76
CA ILE A 58 0.30 0.46 3.13
C ILE A 58 1.82 0.60 3.14
N LEU A 59 2.38 1.78 2.88
CA LEU A 59 3.83 1.99 2.98
C LEU A 59 4.34 1.72 4.39
N ASP A 60 3.68 2.30 5.39
CA ASP A 60 4.02 2.12 6.81
C ASP A 60 3.91 0.65 7.21
N TYR A 61 2.84 -0.04 6.76
CA TYR A 61 2.67 -1.46 6.99
C TYR A 61 3.85 -2.27 6.44
N VAL A 62 4.19 -2.07 5.16
CA VAL A 62 5.28 -2.80 4.52
C VAL A 62 6.61 -2.53 5.24
N GLU A 63 6.94 -1.27 5.50
CA GLU A 63 8.16 -0.90 6.21
C GLU A 63 8.23 -1.52 7.61
N ASN A 64 7.10 -1.57 8.33
CA ASN A 64 7.03 -2.19 9.65
C ASN A 64 7.26 -3.72 9.63
N ILE A 65 6.84 -4.43 8.58
CA ILE A 65 6.96 -5.89 8.51
C ILE A 65 8.24 -6.37 7.81
N THR A 66 8.78 -5.59 6.87
CA THR A 66 9.97 -5.98 6.09
C THR A 66 11.24 -5.25 6.53
N GLY A 67 11.10 -4.08 7.16
CA GLY A 67 12.20 -3.14 7.38
C GLY A 67 12.63 -2.39 6.12
N GLU A 68 11.93 -2.57 5.00
CA GLU A 68 12.26 -2.00 3.69
C GLU A 68 11.22 -1.00 3.24
N SER A 69 11.67 0.16 2.75
CA SER A 69 10.78 1.20 2.23
C SER A 69 10.44 0.94 0.76
N LEU A 70 9.16 0.73 0.46
CA LEU A 70 8.62 0.66 -0.91
C LEU A 70 8.45 2.07 -1.52
N GLY A 71 9.52 2.86 -1.53
CA GLY A 71 9.52 4.23 -2.05
C GLY A 71 10.76 4.53 -2.88
N PHE A 72 10.58 5.09 -4.07
CA PHE A 72 11.70 5.66 -4.82
C PHE A 72 12.15 6.95 -4.11
N GLN A 73 13.33 6.86 -3.46
CA GLN A 73 14.19 7.92 -2.93
C GLN A 73 13.68 9.37 -3.03
N PHE A 74 13.33 9.97 -1.89
CA PHE A 74 13.91 11.27 -1.60
C PHE A 74 15.25 11.01 -0.90
N ARG A 75 16.36 11.31 -1.60
CA ARG A 75 17.61 11.62 -0.90
C ARG A 75 17.30 12.75 0.07
N VAL A 76 17.13 12.44 1.35
CA VAL A 76 17.32 13.43 2.40
C VAL A 76 18.84 13.66 2.41
N ASN A 77 19.30 14.66 1.65
CA ASN A 77 20.53 15.33 2.03
C ASN A 77 20.24 15.92 3.42
N ARG A 78 20.73 15.27 4.47
CA ARG A 78 20.91 15.94 5.76
C ARG A 78 21.94 17.05 5.54
N PRO A 79 21.67 18.30 5.95
CA PRO A 79 22.74 19.25 6.24
C PRO A 79 23.60 18.74 7.40
#